data_AF-A0A977IGU8-F1
#
_entry.id   AF-A0A977IGU8-F1
#
_cell.length_a   1.000
_cell.length_b   1.000
_cell.length_c   1.000
_cell.angle_alpha   90.00
_cell.angle_beta   90.00
_cell.angle_gamma   90.00
#
_symmetry.space_group_name_H-M   'P 1'
#
loop_
_entity.id
_entity.type
_entity.pdbx_description
1 polymer ?
#
loop_
_entity_poly.entity_id
_entity_poly.type
_entity_poly.pdbx_seq_one_letter_code
_entity_poly.pdbx_strand_id
1 'polypeptide(L)'
;MQAQKAFSLAIIAGIIGGALMAAINFTIVQARQSEIADFYADEFVAPGIIDEGEFDQKLQELQLQNVALPVATGVAGGALVAAVYLRAGAGAFKVALAVAGAAWLALYVMPAIKYPANPDTVFNPEGDGGYSMLYTGYAAASGLAALGSAIAFSRTGRKNWYFGAAGLYVGIIAALYVAFPAFSGLEFVPQQLLAGWRSSMAAGTTALWFALGIIAGALLEREEKKKIAGRGI
;
A
#
# COMPACT_ATOMS: atom_id res chain seq x y z
N MET A 1 -22.13 -6.32 15.22
CA MET A 1 -21.69 -7.62 14.67
C MET A 1 -20.72 -8.27 15.66
N GLN A 2 -20.57 -9.60 15.69
CA GLN A 2 -19.51 -10.24 16.51
C GLN A 2 -18.13 -9.89 15.93
N ALA A 3 -17.12 -9.70 16.78
CA ALA A 3 -15.78 -9.28 16.35
C ALA A 3 -15.17 -10.26 15.33
N GLN A 4 -15.21 -11.56 15.61
CA GLN A 4 -14.70 -12.60 14.72
C GLN A 4 -15.30 -12.49 13.30
N LYS A 5 -16.62 -12.30 13.19
CA LYS A 5 -17.30 -12.15 11.90
C LYS A 5 -16.86 -10.90 11.14
N ALA A 6 -16.65 -9.79 11.83
CA ALA A 6 -16.14 -8.55 11.21
C ALA A 6 -14.72 -8.74 10.65
N PHE A 7 -13.84 -9.36 11.44
CA PHE A 7 -12.47 -9.69 10.99
C PHE A 7 -12.49 -10.64 9.80
N SER A 8 -13.27 -11.73 9.83
CA SER A 8 -13.35 -12.67 8.72
C SER A 8 -13.79 -11.99 7.42
N LEU A 9 -14.87 -11.20 7.45
CA LEU A 9 -15.38 -10.52 6.25
C LEU A 9 -14.39 -9.51 5.68
N ALA A 10 -13.75 -8.71 6.55
CA ALA A 10 -12.80 -7.70 6.10
C ALA A 10 -11.47 -8.32 5.62
N ILE A 11 -10.99 -9.40 6.24
CA ILE A 11 -9.81 -10.14 5.78
C ILE A 11 -10.09 -10.82 4.43
N ILE A 12 -11.26 -11.42 4.24
CA ILE A 12 -11.67 -11.97 2.93
C ILE A 12 -11.65 -10.87 1.86
N ALA A 13 -12.22 -9.70 2.15
CA ALA A 13 -12.14 -8.55 1.25
C ALA A 13 -10.70 -8.13 0.96
N GLY A 14 -9.84 -8.16 1.99
CA GLY A 14 -8.40 -7.96 1.90
C GLY A 14 -7.71 -8.92 0.94
N ILE A 15 -7.94 -10.22 1.10
CA ILE A 15 -7.41 -11.27 0.24
C ILE A 15 -7.87 -11.07 -1.21
N ILE A 16 -9.14 -10.72 -1.43
CA ILE A 16 -9.65 -10.43 -2.78
C ILE A 16 -8.94 -9.20 -3.39
N GLY A 17 -8.75 -8.12 -2.62
CA GLY A 17 -7.99 -6.96 -3.06
C GLY A 17 -6.52 -7.29 -3.37
N GLY A 18 -5.89 -8.12 -2.54
CA GLY A 18 -4.54 -8.63 -2.76
C GLY A 18 -4.43 -9.49 -4.01
N ALA A 19 -5.38 -10.39 -4.24
CA ALA A 19 -5.46 -11.21 -5.45
C ALA A 19 -5.67 -10.36 -6.71
N LEU A 20 -6.46 -9.28 -6.63
CA LEU A 20 -6.61 -8.34 -7.74
C LEU A 20 -5.29 -7.65 -8.09
N MET A 21 -4.53 -7.19 -7.09
CA MET A 21 -3.20 -6.64 -7.33
C MET A 21 -2.22 -7.69 -7.87
N ALA A 22 -2.25 -8.93 -7.36
CA ALA A 22 -1.43 -10.00 -7.91
C ALA A 22 -1.78 -10.29 -9.40
N ALA A 23 -3.06 -10.26 -9.77
CA ALA A 23 -3.50 -10.41 -11.16
C ALA A 23 -3.01 -9.26 -12.04
N ILE A 24 -3.03 -8.01 -11.54
CA ILE A 24 -2.44 -6.86 -12.22
C ILE A 24 -0.92 -7.02 -12.33
N ASN A 25 -0.27 -7.58 -11.30
CA ASN A 25 1.16 -7.83 -11.32
C ASN A 25 1.53 -8.78 -12.46
N PHE A 26 0.81 -9.90 -12.64
CA PHE A 26 1.08 -10.85 -13.72
C PHE A 26 0.80 -10.33 -15.13
N THR A 27 -0.08 -9.33 -15.28
CA THR A 27 -0.52 -8.87 -16.61
C THR A 27 0.15 -7.58 -17.05
N ILE A 28 0.39 -6.65 -16.12
CA ILE A 28 0.88 -5.30 -16.43
C ILE A 28 2.27 -5.09 -15.83
N VAL A 29 2.45 -5.38 -14.54
CA VAL A 29 3.73 -5.10 -13.86
C VAL A 29 4.83 -6.00 -14.40
N GLN A 30 4.54 -7.29 -14.62
CA GLN A 30 5.51 -8.26 -15.11
C GLN A 30 6.09 -7.84 -16.47
N ALA A 31 5.25 -7.33 -17.40
CA ALA A 31 5.73 -6.83 -18.69
C ALA A 31 6.72 -5.67 -18.52
N ARG A 32 6.39 -4.69 -17.64
CA ARG A 32 7.29 -3.57 -17.34
C ARG A 32 8.52 -3.97 -16.55
N GLN A 33 8.40 -4.97 -15.70
CA GLN A 33 9.49 -5.53 -14.92
C GLN A 33 10.48 -6.25 -15.83
N SER A 34 10.00 -6.97 -16.86
CA SER A 34 10.85 -7.58 -17.88
C SER A 34 11.63 -6.54 -18.68
N GLU A 35 11.00 -5.43 -19.09
CA GLU A 35 11.70 -4.33 -19.78
C GLU A 35 12.85 -3.75 -18.94
N ILE A 36 12.67 -3.65 -17.61
CA ILE A 36 13.76 -3.25 -16.71
C ILE A 36 14.79 -4.37 -16.53
N ALA A 37 14.36 -5.61 -16.39
CA ALA A 37 15.26 -6.75 -16.23
C ALA A 37 16.22 -6.88 -17.42
N ASP A 38 15.72 -6.72 -18.66
CA ASP A 38 16.54 -6.74 -19.87
C ASP A 38 17.59 -5.61 -19.85
N PHE A 39 17.18 -4.40 -19.45
CA PHE A 39 18.12 -3.29 -19.27
C PHE A 39 19.21 -3.59 -18.22
N TYR A 40 18.85 -4.20 -17.08
CA TYR A 40 19.83 -4.56 -16.06
C TYR A 40 20.75 -5.70 -16.52
N ALA A 41 20.23 -6.65 -17.30
CA ALA A 41 21.02 -7.72 -17.87
C ALA A 41 22.10 -7.16 -18.81
N ASP A 42 21.75 -6.22 -19.68
CA ASP A 42 22.70 -5.59 -20.61
C ASP A 42 23.73 -4.69 -19.91
N GLU A 43 23.29 -3.87 -18.95
CA GLU A 43 24.13 -2.83 -18.35
C GLU A 43 24.99 -3.34 -17.18
N PHE A 44 24.52 -4.36 -16.45
CA PHE A 44 25.19 -4.83 -15.22
C PHE A 44 25.57 -6.31 -15.24
N VAL A 45 24.77 -7.19 -15.85
CA VAL A 45 25.07 -8.64 -15.86
C VAL A 45 26.08 -8.99 -16.96
N ALA A 46 25.83 -8.58 -18.20
CA ALA A 46 26.71 -8.86 -19.34
C ALA A 46 28.16 -8.33 -19.14
N PRO A 47 28.37 -7.15 -18.51
CA PRO A 47 29.71 -6.68 -18.17
C PRO A 47 30.32 -7.33 -16.91
N GLY A 48 29.57 -8.19 -16.20
CA GLY A 48 30.02 -8.87 -14.99
C GLY A 48 30.04 -8.02 -13.73
N ILE A 49 29.23 -6.94 -13.67
CA ILE A 49 29.07 -6.10 -12.47
C ILE A 49 28.16 -6.78 -11.45
N ILE A 50 27.09 -7.42 -11.91
CA ILE A 50 26.19 -8.28 -11.12
C ILE A 50 26.38 -9.73 -11.60
N ASP A 51 26.45 -10.66 -10.65
CA ASP A 51 26.53 -12.09 -10.96
C ASP A 51 25.23 -12.60 -11.62
N GLU A 52 25.36 -13.33 -12.73
CA GLU A 52 24.22 -13.86 -13.50
C GLU A 52 23.37 -14.82 -12.65
N GLY A 53 24.01 -15.68 -11.85
CA GLY A 53 23.31 -16.61 -10.97
C GLY A 53 22.55 -15.91 -9.86
N GLU A 54 23.13 -14.87 -9.26
CA GLU A 54 22.44 -14.01 -8.29
C GLU A 54 21.23 -13.30 -8.92
N PHE A 55 21.41 -12.73 -10.10
CA PHE A 55 20.35 -12.02 -10.83
C PHE A 55 19.17 -12.95 -11.15
N ASP A 56 19.44 -14.15 -11.67
CA ASP A 56 18.42 -15.17 -11.96
C ASP A 56 17.68 -15.63 -10.71
N GLN A 57 18.40 -15.80 -9.59
CA GLN A 57 17.77 -16.13 -8.32
C GLN A 57 16.80 -15.01 -7.89
N LYS A 58 17.19 -13.74 -8.01
CA LYS A 58 16.28 -12.62 -7.68
C LYS A 58 15.07 -12.58 -8.59
N LEU A 59 15.22 -12.84 -9.89
CA LEU A 59 14.08 -12.95 -10.80
C LEU A 59 13.06 -14.01 -10.35
N GLN A 60 13.51 -15.16 -9.85
CA GLN A 60 12.64 -16.20 -9.31
C GLN A 60 11.97 -15.78 -8.00
N GLU A 61 12.72 -15.16 -7.08
CA GLU A 61 12.17 -14.66 -5.81
C GLU A 61 11.06 -13.62 -6.05
N LEU A 62 11.20 -12.78 -7.06
CA LEU A 62 10.21 -11.77 -7.42
C LEU A 62 8.88 -12.37 -7.88
N GLN A 63 8.90 -13.52 -8.55
CA GLN A 63 7.65 -14.18 -8.95
C GLN A 63 6.81 -14.56 -7.73
N LEU A 64 7.47 -15.05 -6.66
CA LEU A 64 6.81 -15.36 -5.39
C LEU A 64 6.35 -14.07 -4.69
N GLN A 65 7.18 -13.04 -4.64
CA GLN A 65 6.86 -11.76 -4.01
C GLN A 65 5.69 -11.04 -4.68
N ASN A 66 5.56 -11.15 -6.01
CA ASN A 66 4.47 -10.58 -6.80
C ASN A 66 3.08 -11.14 -6.43
N VAL A 67 3.02 -12.24 -5.67
CA VAL A 67 1.78 -12.81 -5.11
C VAL A 67 1.72 -12.63 -3.59
N ALA A 68 2.80 -12.95 -2.88
CA ALA A 68 2.81 -12.96 -1.43
C ALA A 68 2.60 -11.56 -0.83
N LEU A 69 3.26 -10.53 -1.36
CA LEU A 69 3.19 -9.17 -0.82
C LEU A 69 1.79 -8.54 -1.02
N PRO A 70 1.14 -8.62 -2.20
CA PRO A 70 -0.23 -8.16 -2.36
C PRO A 70 -1.22 -8.82 -1.39
N VAL A 71 -1.14 -10.15 -1.21
CA VAL A 71 -2.04 -10.88 -0.31
C VAL A 71 -1.81 -10.49 1.13
N ALA A 72 -0.54 -10.42 1.58
CA ALA A 72 -0.20 -10.00 2.94
C ALA A 72 -0.68 -8.56 3.23
N THR A 73 -0.48 -7.65 2.27
CA THR A 73 -0.96 -6.26 2.37
C THR A 73 -2.49 -6.21 2.46
N GLY A 74 -3.18 -7.01 1.64
CA GLY A 74 -4.62 -7.15 1.67
C GLY A 74 -5.15 -7.65 3.01
N VAL A 75 -4.57 -8.72 3.55
CA VAL A 75 -4.93 -9.28 4.87
C VAL A 75 -4.74 -8.24 5.97
N ALA A 76 -3.59 -7.57 6.01
CA ALA A 76 -3.30 -6.52 6.99
C ALA A 76 -4.29 -5.35 6.87
N GLY A 77 -4.58 -4.89 5.65
CA GLY A 77 -5.57 -3.85 5.38
C GLY A 77 -6.98 -4.25 5.81
N GLY A 78 -7.39 -5.49 5.56
CA GLY A 78 -8.67 -6.03 6.02
C GLY A 78 -8.79 -6.06 7.55
N ALA A 79 -7.73 -6.52 8.23
CA ALA A 79 -7.67 -6.51 9.69
C ALA A 79 -7.76 -5.08 10.25
N LEU A 80 -7.10 -4.10 9.61
CA LEU A 80 -7.18 -2.69 9.97
C LEU A 80 -8.60 -2.15 9.83
N VAL A 81 -9.29 -2.43 8.72
CA VAL A 81 -10.69 -2.03 8.50
C VAL A 81 -11.61 -2.60 9.59
N ALA A 82 -11.49 -3.90 9.90
CA ALA A 82 -12.30 -4.51 10.96
C ALA A 82 -12.03 -3.89 12.33
N ALA A 83 -10.77 -3.65 12.68
CA ALA A 83 -10.38 -3.09 13.97
C ALA A 83 -10.94 -1.68 14.20
N VAL A 84 -10.98 -0.85 13.16
CA VAL A 84 -11.56 0.51 13.21
C VAL A 84 -13.07 0.45 13.20
N TYR A 85 -13.68 -0.37 12.32
CA TYR A 85 -15.13 -0.54 12.24
C TYR A 85 -15.76 -0.91 13.59
N LEU A 86 -15.14 -1.82 14.33
CA LEU A 86 -15.63 -2.25 15.64
C LEU A 86 -15.63 -1.12 16.71
N ARG A 87 -14.97 0.00 16.46
CA ARG A 87 -14.83 1.14 17.40
C ARG A 87 -15.43 2.45 16.90
N ALA A 88 -15.64 2.60 15.59
CA ALA A 88 -15.97 3.88 14.97
C ALA A 88 -17.38 4.40 15.29
N GLY A 89 -18.33 3.53 15.65
CA GLY A 89 -19.73 3.90 15.86
C GLY A 89 -20.42 4.49 14.61
N ALA A 90 -19.82 4.30 13.43
CA ALA A 90 -20.27 4.82 12.15
C ALA A 90 -20.58 3.66 11.19
N GLY A 91 -21.40 3.93 10.16
CA GLY A 91 -21.83 2.89 9.21
C GLY A 91 -20.67 2.20 8.51
N ALA A 92 -20.75 0.87 8.39
CA ALA A 92 -19.65 0.02 7.93
C ALA A 92 -19.00 0.46 6.62
N PHE A 93 -19.80 0.78 5.61
CA PHE A 93 -19.30 1.17 4.28
C PHE A 93 -18.43 2.43 4.32
N LYS A 94 -18.88 3.45 5.08
CA LYS A 94 -18.13 4.71 5.24
C LYS A 94 -16.80 4.47 5.96
N VAL A 95 -16.79 3.62 6.99
CA VAL A 95 -15.57 3.29 7.74
C VAL A 95 -14.58 2.55 6.85
N ALA A 96 -15.04 1.53 6.13
CA ALA A 96 -14.16 0.75 5.25
C ALA A 96 -13.52 1.62 4.16
N LEU A 97 -14.30 2.48 3.48
CA LEU A 97 -13.76 3.42 2.49
C LEU A 97 -12.79 4.43 3.10
N ALA A 98 -13.13 5.02 4.25
CA ALA A 98 -12.29 6.03 4.89
C ALA A 98 -10.94 5.42 5.34
N VAL A 99 -10.97 4.22 5.93
CA VAL A 99 -9.76 3.54 6.41
C VAL A 99 -8.90 3.07 5.24
N ALA A 100 -9.49 2.44 4.23
CA ALA A 100 -8.74 1.99 3.05
C ALA A 100 -8.13 3.17 2.28
N GLY A 101 -8.89 4.26 2.11
CA GLY A 101 -8.40 5.48 1.45
C GLY A 101 -7.31 6.19 2.24
N ALA A 102 -7.45 6.30 3.57
CA ALA A 102 -6.43 6.90 4.43
C ALA A 102 -5.15 6.06 4.46
N ALA A 103 -5.26 4.73 4.51
CA ALA A 103 -4.11 3.84 4.49
C ALA A 103 -3.41 3.83 3.11
N TRP A 104 -4.16 3.83 2.01
CA TRP A 104 -3.60 4.04 0.66
C TRP A 104 -2.83 5.35 0.56
N LEU A 105 -3.42 6.45 1.04
CA LEU A 105 -2.77 7.76 1.01
C LEU A 105 -1.49 7.78 1.86
N ALA A 106 -1.57 7.30 3.10
CA ALA A 106 -0.48 7.40 4.06
C ALA A 106 0.64 6.38 3.85
N LEU A 107 0.30 5.14 3.49
CA LEU A 107 1.27 4.06 3.37
C LEU A 107 1.82 3.88 1.95
N TYR A 108 1.14 4.43 0.94
CA TYR A 108 1.57 4.30 -0.45
C TYR A 108 1.78 5.65 -1.14
N VAL A 109 0.77 6.51 -1.22
CA VAL A 109 0.87 7.74 -2.02
C VAL A 109 1.93 8.70 -1.48
N MET A 110 1.90 9.03 -0.18
CA MET A 110 2.89 9.96 0.39
C MET A 110 4.33 9.43 0.32
N PRO A 111 4.59 8.15 0.64
CA PRO A 111 5.91 7.55 0.41
C PRO A 111 6.33 7.59 -1.06
N ALA A 112 5.46 7.22 -2.00
CA ALA A 112 5.77 7.22 -3.42
C ALA A 112 6.03 8.62 -4.00
N ILE A 113 5.45 9.68 -3.41
CA ILE A 113 5.76 11.07 -3.77
C ILE A 113 7.19 11.45 -3.34
N LYS A 114 7.63 11.03 -2.15
CA LYS A 114 8.97 11.34 -1.63
C LYS A 114 10.05 10.43 -2.21
N TYR A 115 9.75 9.15 -2.30
CA TYR A 115 10.62 8.07 -2.75
C TYR A 115 9.84 7.21 -3.76
N PRO A 116 9.83 7.59 -5.05
CA PRO A 116 9.18 6.82 -6.10
C PRO A 116 9.83 5.44 -6.23
N ALA A 117 9.05 4.42 -6.63
CA ALA A 117 9.54 3.04 -6.76
C ALA A 117 10.90 2.98 -7.49
N ASN A 118 11.84 2.25 -6.90
CA ASN A 118 13.22 2.13 -7.35
C ASN A 118 13.51 0.67 -7.80
N PRO A 119 13.89 0.43 -9.06
CA PRO A 119 14.18 -0.93 -9.55
C PRO A 119 15.41 -1.57 -8.89
N ASP A 120 16.34 -0.82 -8.31
CA ASP A 120 17.47 -1.41 -7.58
C ASP A 120 17.02 -2.25 -6.38
N THR A 121 15.91 -1.91 -5.72
CA THR A 121 15.37 -2.76 -4.64
C THR A 121 15.03 -4.16 -5.10
N VAL A 122 14.87 -4.33 -6.40
CA VAL A 122 14.46 -5.55 -7.07
C VAL A 122 15.68 -6.25 -7.69
N PHE A 123 16.50 -5.51 -8.44
CA PHE A 123 17.55 -6.08 -9.28
C PHE A 123 18.97 -5.91 -8.72
N ASN A 124 19.18 -4.97 -7.81
CA ASN A 124 20.47 -4.72 -7.14
C ASN A 124 20.25 -4.24 -5.68
N PRO A 125 19.66 -5.07 -4.80
CA PRO A 125 19.25 -4.63 -3.47
C PRO A 125 20.43 -4.29 -2.56
N GLU A 126 21.62 -4.86 -2.80
CA GLU A 126 22.84 -4.48 -2.07
C GLU A 126 23.32 -3.08 -2.47
N GLY A 127 23.01 -2.66 -3.70
CA GLY A 127 23.33 -1.35 -4.26
C GLY A 127 22.21 -0.30 -4.16
N ASP A 128 21.08 -0.58 -3.48
CA ASP A 128 19.90 0.30 -3.47
C ASP A 128 20.10 1.66 -2.75
N GLY A 129 21.31 1.89 -2.21
CA GLY A 129 21.71 3.14 -1.59
C GLY A 129 20.91 3.50 -0.33
N GLY A 130 20.28 2.51 0.33
CA GLY A 130 19.44 2.73 1.49
C GLY A 130 18.01 3.17 1.13
N TYR A 131 17.61 3.09 -0.14
CA TYR A 131 16.25 3.41 -0.58
C TYR A 131 15.22 2.64 0.24
N SER A 132 15.40 1.32 0.42
CA SER A 132 14.44 0.47 1.14
C SER A 132 14.21 0.95 2.58
N MET A 133 15.28 1.39 3.25
CA MET A 133 15.22 1.95 4.61
C MET A 133 14.49 3.29 4.63
N LEU A 134 14.79 4.18 3.68
CA LEU A 134 14.15 5.50 3.58
C LEU A 134 12.66 5.39 3.25
N TYR A 135 12.30 4.57 2.26
CA TYR A 135 10.92 4.32 1.88
C TYR A 135 10.12 3.74 3.05
N THR A 136 10.64 2.69 3.69
CA THR A 136 9.97 2.03 4.81
C THR A 136 9.85 2.96 6.02
N GLY A 137 10.90 3.70 6.35
CA GLY A 137 10.89 4.67 7.44
C GLY A 137 9.88 5.80 7.21
N TYR A 138 9.81 6.33 5.99
CA TYR A 138 8.84 7.37 5.64
C TYR A 138 7.41 6.85 5.63
N ALA A 139 7.16 5.65 5.10
CA ALA A 139 5.86 5.00 5.14
C ALA A 139 5.38 4.74 6.57
N ALA A 140 6.27 4.27 7.45
CA ALA A 140 5.96 4.06 8.86
C ALA A 140 5.65 5.40 9.56
N ALA A 141 6.49 6.43 9.37
CA ALA A 141 6.27 7.75 9.94
C ALA A 141 4.95 8.39 9.46
N SER A 142 4.65 8.27 8.17
CA SER A 142 3.41 8.72 7.56
C SER A 142 2.18 7.99 8.12
N GLY A 143 2.23 6.67 8.23
CA GLY A 143 1.16 5.87 8.83
C GLY A 143 0.91 6.23 10.30
N LEU A 144 1.98 6.41 11.08
CA LEU A 144 1.89 6.87 12.47
C LEU A 144 1.34 8.29 12.57
N ALA A 145 1.70 9.19 11.66
CA ALA A 145 1.16 10.55 11.60
C ALA A 145 -0.35 10.53 11.31
N ALA A 146 -0.80 9.70 10.38
CA ALA A 146 -2.22 9.55 10.07
C ALA A 146 -3.00 9.02 11.28
N LEU A 147 -2.50 7.96 11.92
CA LEU A 147 -3.11 7.36 13.10
C LEU A 147 -3.14 8.34 14.29
N GLY A 148 -2.00 8.98 14.59
CA GLY A 148 -1.86 9.95 15.67
C GLY A 148 -2.78 11.15 15.48
N SER A 149 -2.87 11.68 14.25
CA SER A 149 -3.77 12.78 13.92
C SER A 149 -5.24 12.39 14.11
N ALA A 150 -5.62 11.17 13.70
CA ALA A 150 -6.97 10.68 13.90
C ALA A 150 -7.33 10.49 15.38
N ILE A 151 -6.40 9.96 16.19
CA ILE A 151 -6.60 9.78 17.64
C ILE A 151 -6.69 11.15 18.35
N ALA A 152 -5.79 12.07 18.03
CA ALA A 152 -5.76 13.40 18.66
C ALA A 152 -7.09 14.14 18.46
N PHE A 153 -7.64 14.12 17.25
CA PHE A 153 -8.85 14.86 16.93
C PHE A 153 -10.15 14.11 17.27
N SER A 154 -10.19 12.78 17.18
CA SER A 154 -11.39 12.01 17.55
C SER A 154 -11.80 12.20 19.02
N ARG A 155 -10.83 12.53 19.90
CA ARG A 155 -11.06 12.81 21.32
C ARG A 155 -11.62 14.21 21.60
N THR A 156 -11.68 15.09 20.61
CA THR A 156 -12.14 16.49 20.81
C THR A 156 -13.66 16.62 20.92
N GLY A 157 -14.42 15.58 20.59
CA GLY A 157 -15.89 15.61 20.55
C GLY A 157 -16.49 16.50 19.45
N ARG A 158 -15.66 17.13 18.61
CA ARG A 158 -16.12 17.99 17.51
C ARG A 158 -16.75 17.16 16.40
N LYS A 159 -17.93 17.56 15.92
CA LYS A 159 -18.64 16.88 14.81
C LYS A 159 -17.78 16.72 13.55
N ASN A 160 -16.92 17.71 13.26
CA ASN A 160 -16.05 17.71 12.09
C ASN A 160 -14.56 17.52 12.44
N TRP A 161 -14.27 16.69 13.44
CA TRP A 161 -12.90 16.42 13.90
C TRP A 161 -11.95 15.96 12.78
N TYR A 162 -12.48 15.30 11.75
CA TYR A 162 -11.72 14.78 10.61
C TYR A 162 -11.02 15.89 9.80
N PHE A 163 -11.55 17.11 9.72
CA PHE A 163 -10.84 18.23 9.08
C PHE A 163 -9.59 18.63 9.87
N GLY A 164 -9.69 18.64 11.20
CA GLY A 164 -8.54 18.91 12.07
C GLY A 164 -7.49 17.80 11.99
N ALA A 165 -7.92 16.53 11.96
CA ALA A 165 -7.02 15.40 11.74
C ALA A 165 -6.30 15.49 10.39
N ALA A 166 -7.02 15.81 9.32
CA ALA A 166 -6.45 15.99 7.99
C ALA A 166 -5.44 17.15 7.95
N GLY A 167 -5.79 18.30 8.54
CA GLY A 167 -4.89 19.45 8.63
C GLY A 167 -3.60 19.16 9.40
N LEU A 168 -3.71 18.47 10.53
CA LEU A 168 -2.54 18.05 11.31
C LEU A 168 -1.67 17.05 10.55
N TYR A 169 -2.28 16.05 9.90
CA TYR A 169 -1.57 15.09 9.06
C TYR A 169 -0.80 15.78 7.94
N VAL A 170 -1.43 16.71 7.21
CA VAL A 170 -0.77 17.50 6.15
C VAL A 170 0.42 18.28 6.70
N GLY A 171 0.26 18.92 7.86
CA GLY A 171 1.37 19.64 8.52
C GLY A 171 2.54 18.73 8.89
N ILE A 172 2.25 17.55 9.45
CA ILE A 172 3.29 16.56 9.81
C ILE A 172 3.97 16.02 8.55
N ILE A 173 3.21 15.66 7.51
CA ILE A 173 3.78 15.14 6.26
C ILE A 173 4.64 16.18 5.56
N ALA A 174 4.24 17.45 5.56
CA ALA A 174 5.08 18.53 5.03
C ALA A 174 6.40 18.63 5.79
N ALA A 175 6.37 18.54 7.13
CA ALA A 175 7.57 18.52 7.95
C ALA A 175 8.45 17.28 7.68
N LEU A 176 7.85 16.09 7.58
CA LEU A 176 8.56 14.85 7.25
C LEU A 176 9.20 14.91 5.86
N TYR A 177 8.51 15.48 4.87
CA TYR A 177 9.03 15.62 3.51
C TYR A 177 10.33 16.44 3.48
N VAL A 178 10.42 17.49 4.30
CA VAL A 178 11.63 18.32 4.44
C VAL A 178 12.68 17.64 5.31
N ALA A 179 12.28 16.96 6.39
CA ALA A 179 13.21 16.36 7.35
C ALA A 179 13.91 15.10 6.83
N PHE A 180 13.21 14.28 6.02
CA PHE A 180 13.79 13.09 5.43
C PHE A 180 14.75 13.46 4.28
N PRO A 181 15.92 12.80 4.17
CA PRO A 181 16.92 13.13 3.16
C PRO A 181 16.37 12.98 1.74
N ALA A 182 16.96 13.70 0.79
CA ALA A 182 16.71 13.42 -0.62
C ALA A 182 17.37 12.08 -1.00
N PHE A 183 16.79 11.36 -1.95
CA PHE A 183 17.38 10.17 -2.55
C PHE A 183 17.55 10.40 -4.05
N SER A 184 18.75 10.11 -4.54
CA SER A 184 19.16 10.11 -5.95
C SER A 184 19.88 8.79 -6.21
N GLY A 185 19.78 8.23 -7.41
CA GLY A 185 20.38 6.92 -7.67
C GLY A 185 19.77 6.15 -8.85
N LEU A 186 19.08 6.82 -9.76
CA LEU A 186 18.44 6.18 -10.91
C LEU A 186 18.63 6.97 -12.21
N GLU A 187 19.63 7.84 -12.25
CA GLU A 187 19.93 8.69 -13.39
C GLU A 187 20.36 7.88 -14.62
N PHE A 188 20.87 6.66 -14.41
CA PHE A 188 21.30 5.73 -15.46
C PHE A 188 20.14 4.97 -16.12
N VAL A 189 19.01 4.79 -15.43
CA VAL A 189 17.86 4.06 -16.00
C VAL A 189 17.05 4.99 -16.89
N PRO A 190 16.73 4.60 -18.14
CA PRO A 190 15.90 5.39 -19.03
C PRO A 190 14.56 5.80 -18.39
N GLN A 191 14.23 7.10 -18.44
CA GLN A 191 13.05 7.65 -17.76
C GLN A 191 11.73 7.03 -18.23
N GLN A 192 11.65 6.60 -19.49
CA GLN A 192 10.44 5.95 -20.03
C GLN A 192 10.20 4.58 -19.36
N LEU A 193 11.26 3.80 -19.12
CA LEU A 193 11.18 2.52 -18.41
C LEU A 193 10.75 2.73 -16.96
N LEU A 194 11.37 3.69 -16.26
CA LEU A 194 11.01 4.04 -14.89
C LEU A 194 9.54 4.48 -14.78
N ALA A 195 9.08 5.35 -15.68
CA ALA A 195 7.71 5.84 -15.66
C ALA A 195 6.70 4.70 -15.91
N GLY A 196 6.98 3.83 -16.90
CA GLY A 196 6.16 2.65 -17.19
C GLY A 196 6.04 1.72 -15.99
N TRP A 197 7.16 1.34 -15.39
CA TRP A 197 7.18 0.48 -14.21
C TRP A 197 6.51 1.13 -12.99
N ARG A 198 6.85 2.38 -12.63
CA ARG A 198 6.20 3.09 -11.51
C ARG A 198 4.69 3.21 -11.68
N SER A 199 4.21 3.50 -12.90
CA SER A 199 2.78 3.59 -13.18
C SER A 199 2.06 2.24 -13.02
N SER A 200 2.68 1.13 -13.45
CA SER A 200 2.13 -0.21 -13.28
C SER A 200 2.03 -0.62 -11.79
N MET A 201 3.08 -0.32 -11.00
CA MET A 201 3.09 -0.54 -9.56
C MET A 201 1.97 0.25 -8.86
N ALA A 202 1.81 1.52 -9.27
CA ALA A 202 0.73 2.38 -8.77
C ALA A 202 -0.66 1.86 -9.09
N ALA A 203 -0.87 1.32 -10.29
CA ALA A 203 -2.14 0.73 -10.69
C ALA A 203 -2.49 -0.47 -9.80
N GLY A 204 -1.54 -1.40 -9.59
CA GLY A 204 -1.74 -2.58 -8.74
C GLY A 204 -2.08 -2.21 -7.29
N THR A 205 -1.26 -1.37 -6.66
CA THR A 205 -1.50 -0.96 -5.26
C THR A 205 -2.80 -0.17 -5.10
N THR A 206 -3.12 0.72 -6.04
CA THR A 206 -4.38 1.49 -5.99
C THR A 206 -5.60 0.57 -6.13
N ALA A 207 -5.55 -0.39 -7.05
CA ALA A 207 -6.62 -1.36 -7.24
C ALA A 207 -6.88 -2.18 -5.96
N LEU A 208 -5.82 -2.63 -5.27
CA LEU A 208 -5.93 -3.34 -3.99
C LEU A 208 -6.73 -2.53 -2.97
N TRP A 209 -6.30 -1.29 -2.70
CA TRP A 209 -6.90 -0.49 -1.63
C TRP A 209 -8.36 -0.11 -1.94
N PHE A 210 -8.67 0.21 -3.19
CA PHE A 210 -10.03 0.53 -3.61
C PHE A 210 -10.94 -0.71 -3.55
N ALA A 211 -10.47 -1.86 -4.07
CA ALA A 211 -11.21 -3.11 -3.98
C ALA A 211 -11.45 -3.50 -2.51
N LEU A 212 -10.43 -3.41 -1.67
CA LEU A 212 -10.55 -3.64 -0.23
C LEU A 212 -11.63 -2.76 0.40
N GLY A 213 -11.57 -1.45 0.21
CA GLY A 213 -12.52 -0.51 0.80
C GLY A 213 -13.97 -0.77 0.36
N ILE A 214 -14.17 -1.03 -0.95
CA ILE A 214 -15.50 -1.28 -1.53
C ILE A 214 -16.06 -2.63 -1.06
N ILE A 215 -15.28 -3.71 -1.19
CA ILE A 215 -15.72 -5.07 -0.88
C ILE A 215 -15.93 -5.23 0.62
N ALA A 216 -14.99 -4.77 1.45
CA ALA A 216 -15.15 -4.82 2.91
C ALA A 216 -16.34 -3.99 3.35
N GLY A 217 -16.49 -2.78 2.79
CA GLY A 217 -17.64 -1.92 3.06
C GLY A 217 -18.97 -2.61 2.76
N ALA A 218 -19.10 -3.20 1.57
CA ALA A 218 -20.33 -3.87 1.13
C ALA A 218 -20.65 -5.13 1.98
N LEU A 219 -19.65 -5.96 2.27
CA LEU A 219 -19.83 -7.17 3.08
C LEU A 219 -20.24 -6.84 4.52
N LEU A 220 -19.56 -5.90 5.16
CA LEU A 220 -19.83 -5.49 6.53
C LEU A 220 -21.19 -4.79 6.64
N GLU A 221 -21.52 -3.90 5.70
CA GLU A 221 -22.81 -3.18 5.69
C GLU A 221 -23.99 -4.15 5.49
N ARG A 222 -23.85 -5.14 4.61
CA ARG A 222 -24.88 -6.17 4.41
C ARG A 222 -25.17 -6.92 5.71
N GLU A 223 -24.15 -7.27 6.47
CA GLU A 223 -24.30 -7.97 7.74
C GLU A 223 -24.87 -7.08 8.85
N GLU A 224 -24.47 -5.81 8.89
CA GLU A 224 -25.04 -4.79 9.78
C GLU A 224 -26.55 -4.65 9.55
N LYS A 225 -26.99 -4.52 8.29
CA LYS A 225 -28.41 -4.42 7.91
C LYS A 225 -29.23 -5.65 8.29
N LYS A 226 -28.70 -6.86 8.07
CA LYS A 226 -29.38 -8.12 8.47
C LYS A 226 -29.65 -8.16 9.97
N LYS A 227 -28.69 -7.72 10.79
CA LYS A 227 -28.86 -7.68 12.24
C LYS A 227 -29.92 -6.66 12.68
N ILE A 228 -30.04 -5.54 12.00
CA ILE A 228 -31.08 -4.54 12.28
C ILE A 228 -32.45 -5.09 11.92
N ALA A 229 -32.60 -5.69 10.73
CA ALA A 229 -33.87 -6.29 10.28
C ALA A 229 -34.33 -7.45 11.18
N GLY A 230 -33.40 -8.31 11.62
CA GLY A 230 -33.71 -9.42 12.53
C GLY A 230 -33.99 -9.03 13.99
N ARG A 231 -33.82 -7.74 14.35
CA ARG A 231 -34.21 -7.18 15.66
C ARG A 231 -35.57 -6.48 15.61
N GLY A 232 -36.19 -6.38 14.43
CA GLY A 232 -37.48 -5.73 14.22
C GLY A 232 -38.69 -6.68 14.31
N ILE A 233 -38.57 -7.77 15.07
CA ILE A 233 -39.66 -8.70 15.41
C ILE A 233 -39.72 -8.81 16.93
#